data_AF-A0A919UDP3-F1
#
_entry.id   AF-A0A919UDP3-F1
#
_cell.length_a   1.000
_cell.length_b   1.000
_cell.length_c   1.000
_cell.angle_alpha   90.00
_cell.angle_beta   90.00
_cell.angle_gamma   90.00
#
_symmetry.space_group_name_H-M   'P 1'
#
loop_
_entity.id
_entity.type
_entity.pdbx_description
1 polymer ?
#
loop_
_entity_poly.entity_id
_entity_poly.type
_entity_poly.pdbx_seq_one_letter_code
_entity_poly.pdbx_strand_id
1 'polypeptide(L)'
;MDDTLVVNFAAMDHAGQSIQSALNTLNARLEEVTQLGRRLTAGWQGESREAYAARQANWERAGNDLAATLREIKVALDDSMRRYLETEQRNRNLFPQG
;
A
#
# COMPACT_ATOMS: atom_id res chain seq x y z
N MET A 1 -28.81 10.20 9.54
CA MET A 1 -27.40 9.91 9.87
C MET A 1 -26.91 8.57 9.30
N ASP A 2 -27.79 7.62 8.99
CA ASP A 2 -27.40 6.30 8.45
C ASP A 2 -26.74 6.35 7.05
N ASP A 3 -27.27 7.17 6.15
CA ASP A 3 -26.81 7.24 4.75
C ASP A 3 -25.35 7.73 4.62
N THR A 4 -24.96 8.72 5.42
CA THR A 4 -23.58 9.24 5.45
C THR A 4 -22.58 8.20 5.96
N LEU A 5 -22.99 7.33 6.89
CA LEU A 5 -22.17 6.24 7.40
C LEU A 5 -21.91 5.19 6.30
N VAL A 6 -22.96 4.81 5.57
CA VAL A 6 -22.86 3.86 4.45
C VAL A 6 -21.95 4.41 3.35
N VAL A 7 -22.08 5.70 3.00
CA VAL A 7 -21.21 6.35 2.01
C VAL A 7 -19.75 6.36 2.46
N ASN A 8 -19.48 6.72 3.72
CA ASN A 8 -18.12 6.73 4.26
C ASN A 8 -17.50 5.32 4.24
N PHE A 9 -18.28 4.30 4.58
CA PHE A 9 -17.82 2.91 4.53
C PHE A 9 -17.45 2.49 3.10
N ALA A 10 -18.32 2.78 2.12
CA ALA A 10 -18.07 2.46 0.72
C ALA A 10 -16.83 3.19 0.17
N ALA A 11 -16.66 4.47 0.53
CA ALA A 11 -15.48 5.24 0.14
C ALA A 11 -14.19 4.69 0.76
N MET A 12 -14.23 4.26 2.03
CA MET A 12 -13.08 3.65 2.71
C MET A 12 -12.73 2.27 2.15
N ASP A 13 -13.73 1.42 1.87
CA ASP A 13 -13.52 0.12 1.24
C ASP A 13 -12.86 0.28 -0.13
N HIS A 14 -13.38 1.20 -0.95
CA HIS A 14 -12.79 1.55 -2.24
C HIS A 14 -11.34 2.07 -2.11
N ALA A 15 -11.04 2.87 -1.09
CA ALA A 15 -9.68 3.34 -0.82
C ALA A 15 -8.74 2.17 -0.45
N GLY A 16 -9.20 1.23 0.38
CA GLY A 16 -8.43 0.03 0.73
C GLY A 16 -8.11 -0.84 -0.49
N GLN A 17 -9.10 -1.06 -1.36
CA GLN A 17 -8.91 -1.78 -2.63
C GLN A 17 -7.93 -1.05 -3.56
N SER A 18 -8.05 0.28 -3.64
CA SER A 18 -7.15 1.12 -4.45
C SER A 18 -5.70 1.03 -3.97
N ILE A 19 -5.47 1.07 -2.66
CA ILE A 19 -4.13 0.90 -2.06
C ILE A 19 -3.58 -0.49 -2.37
N GLN A 20 -4.41 -1.54 -2.25
CA GLN A 20 -3.99 -2.90 -2.57
C GLN A 20 -3.60 -3.06 -4.05
N SER A 21 -4.35 -2.46 -4.95
CA SER A 21 -4.04 -2.46 -6.38
C SER A 21 -2.75 -1.69 -6.70
N ALA A 22 -2.54 -0.54 -6.04
CA ALA A 22 -1.32 0.23 -6.14
C ALA A 22 -0.09 -0.55 -5.64
N LEU A 23 -0.22 -1.27 -4.51
CA LEU A 23 0.80 -2.17 -3.98
C LEU A 23 1.17 -3.28 -4.98
N ASN A 24 0.17 -3.95 -5.56
CA ASN A 24 0.41 -5.00 -6.55
C ASN A 24 1.13 -4.45 -7.79
N THR A 25 0.70 -3.27 -8.27
CA THR A 25 1.32 -2.60 -9.41
C THR A 25 2.76 -2.18 -9.12
N LEU A 26 3.02 -1.65 -7.92
CA LEU A 26 4.36 -1.27 -7.49
C LEU A 26 5.31 -2.49 -7.49
N ASN A 27 4.88 -3.58 -6.86
CA ASN A 27 5.69 -4.81 -6.77
C ASN A 27 6.00 -5.37 -8.16
N ALA A 28 5.00 -5.43 -9.06
CA ALA A 28 5.20 -5.90 -10.42
C ALA A 28 6.23 -5.05 -11.19
N ARG A 29 6.13 -3.71 -11.08
CA ARG A 29 7.08 -2.80 -11.74
C ARG A 29 8.49 -2.91 -11.16
N LEU A 30 8.62 -3.08 -9.84
CA LEU A 30 9.92 -3.30 -9.20
C LEU A 30 10.58 -4.59 -9.71
N GLU A 31 9.83 -5.69 -9.78
CA GLU A 31 10.34 -6.95 -10.37
C GLU A 31 10.73 -6.79 -11.83
N GLU A 32 9.90 -6.11 -12.63
CA GLU A 32 10.16 -5.90 -14.05
C GLU A 32 11.46 -5.12 -14.27
N VAL A 33 11.65 -4.02 -13.53
CA VAL A 33 12.88 -3.19 -13.58
C VAL A 33 14.10 -4.02 -13.16
N THR A 34 13.99 -4.79 -12.08
CA THR A 34 15.08 -5.65 -11.59
C THR A 34 15.47 -6.70 -12.63
N GLN A 35 14.49 -7.35 -13.28
CA GLN A 35 14.76 -8.33 -14.33
C GLN A 35 15.40 -7.69 -15.56
N LEU A 36 14.89 -6.53 -15.98
CA LEU A 36 15.36 -5.83 -17.17
C LEU A 36 16.81 -5.36 -16.98
N GLY A 37 17.13 -4.82 -15.81
CA GLY A 37 18.48 -4.41 -15.48
C GLY A 37 19.45 -5.60 -15.31
N ARG A 38 19.01 -6.76 -14.79
CA ARG A 38 19.83 -8.00 -14.83
C ARG A 38 20.17 -8.43 -16.27
N ARG A 39 19.21 -8.33 -17.20
CA ARG A 39 19.45 -8.64 -18.62
C ARG A 39 20.43 -7.65 -19.27
N LEU A 40 20.25 -6.35 -19.01
CA LEU A 40 21.12 -5.30 -19.57
C LEU A 40 22.56 -5.39 -19.07
N THR A 41 22.74 -5.80 -17.81
CA THR A 41 24.06 -5.88 -17.16
C THR A 41 24.80 -7.19 -17.38
N ALA A 42 24.15 -8.20 -17.99
CA ALA A 42 24.76 -9.50 -18.26
C ALA A 42 26.04 -9.43 -19.11
N GLY A 43 26.20 -8.37 -19.92
CA GLY A 43 27.40 -8.12 -20.73
C GLY A 43 28.38 -7.09 -20.16
N TRP A 44 28.08 -6.47 -19.01
CA TRP A 44 28.93 -5.41 -18.45
C TRP A 44 30.11 -6.00 -17.66
N GLN A 45 31.31 -5.47 -17.87
CA GLN A 45 32.54 -5.89 -17.17
C GLN A 45 33.04 -4.78 -16.23
N GLY A 46 33.69 -5.17 -15.12
CA GLY A 46 34.39 -4.25 -14.22
C GLY A 46 33.49 -3.28 -13.43
N GLU A 47 33.93 -2.03 -13.33
CA GLU A 47 33.37 -0.94 -12.49
C GLU A 47 31.88 -0.65 -12.76
N SER A 48 31.42 -0.80 -14.01
CA SER A 48 30.02 -0.56 -14.38
C SER A 48 29.06 -1.56 -13.72
N ARG A 49 29.54 -2.77 -13.39
CA ARG A 49 28.75 -3.79 -12.70
C ARG A 49 28.56 -3.46 -11.22
N GLU A 50 29.60 -2.96 -10.56
CA GLU A 50 29.52 -2.53 -9.15
C GLU A 50 28.64 -1.30 -8.98
N ALA A 51 28.80 -0.30 -9.85
CA ALA A 51 27.96 0.90 -9.85
C ALA A 51 26.47 0.55 -10.06
N TYR A 52 26.18 -0.40 -10.96
CA TYR A 52 24.83 -0.90 -11.16
C TYR A 52 24.30 -1.66 -9.94
N ALA A 53 25.09 -2.58 -9.37
CA ALA A 53 24.67 -3.36 -8.20
C ALA A 53 24.30 -2.45 -7.01
N ALA A 54 25.07 -1.39 -6.76
CA ALA A 54 24.75 -0.40 -5.74
C ALA A 54 23.43 0.34 -6.05
N ARG A 55 23.20 0.69 -7.32
CA ARG A 55 21.96 1.36 -7.76
C ARG A 55 20.74 0.44 -7.66
N GLN A 56 20.90 -0.82 -8.04
CA GLN A 56 19.88 -1.85 -7.91
C GLN A 56 19.49 -2.03 -6.43
N ALA A 57 20.47 -2.18 -5.53
CA ALA A 57 20.21 -2.33 -4.11
C ALA A 57 19.48 -1.12 -3.51
N ASN A 58 19.83 0.10 -3.94
CA ASN A 58 19.13 1.31 -3.50
C ASN A 58 17.69 1.38 -4.01
N TRP A 59 17.44 0.99 -5.26
CA TRP A 59 16.08 0.93 -5.81
C TRP A 59 15.22 -0.16 -5.18
N GLU A 60 15.77 -1.35 -4.95
CA GLU A 60 15.08 -2.42 -4.22
C GLU A 60 14.72 -1.97 -2.80
N ARG A 61 15.64 -1.28 -2.10
CA ARG A 61 15.35 -0.71 -0.78
C ARG A 61 14.22 0.32 -0.83
N ALA A 62 14.32 1.30 -1.73
CA ALA A 62 13.29 2.34 -1.87
C ALA A 62 11.92 1.75 -2.23
N GLY A 63 11.89 0.71 -3.07
CA GLY A 63 10.67 -0.02 -3.42
C GLY A 63 10.05 -0.73 -2.22
N ASN A 64 10.88 -1.42 -1.43
CA ASN A 64 10.44 -2.09 -0.21
C ASN A 64 9.92 -1.11 0.84
N ASP A 65 10.60 0.03 1.02
CA ASP A 65 10.20 1.07 1.98
C ASP A 65 8.85 1.70 1.57
N LEU A 66 8.65 1.95 0.28
CA LEU A 66 7.37 2.44 -0.23
C LEU A 66 6.26 1.40 -0.03
N ALA A 67 6.53 0.12 -0.32
CA ALA A 67 5.58 -0.96 -0.09
C ALA A 67 5.27 -1.17 1.41
N ALA A 68 6.23 -0.94 2.31
CA ALA A 68 6.01 -0.93 3.75
C ALA A 68 5.08 0.23 4.16
N THR A 69 5.39 1.45 3.71
CA THR A 69 4.59 2.66 3.98
C THR A 69 3.14 2.49 3.51
N LEU A 70 2.93 1.98 2.30
CA LEU A 70 1.59 1.74 1.77
C LEU A 70 0.82 0.67 2.57
N ARG A 71 1.50 -0.37 3.06
CA ARG A 71 0.89 -1.36 3.96
C ARG A 71 0.52 -0.76 5.31
N GLU A 72 1.35 0.11 5.87
CA GLU A 72 1.04 0.84 7.10
C GLU A 72 -0.18 1.74 6.93
N ILE A 73 -0.27 2.47 5.81
CA ILE A 73 -1.45 3.29 5.48
C ILE A 73 -2.70 2.40 5.39
N LYS A 74 -2.61 1.23 4.75
CA LYS A 74 -3.72 0.27 4.69
C LYS A 74 -4.17 -0.18 6.08
N VAL A 75 -3.23 -0.54 6.95
CA VAL A 75 -3.54 -0.97 8.33
C VAL A 75 -4.18 0.16 9.13
N ALA A 76 -3.66 1.39 9.02
CA ALA A 76 -4.23 2.55 9.69
C ALA A 76 -5.66 2.86 9.20
N LEU A 77 -5.94 2.68 7.91
CA LEU A 77 -7.28 2.81 7.34
C LEU A 77 -8.22 1.73 7.89
N ASP A 78 -7.80 0.46 7.90
CA ASP A 78 -8.58 -0.65 8.43
C ASP A 78 -8.87 -0.48 9.94
N ASP A 79 -7.91 0.03 10.72
CA ASP A 79 -8.08 0.30 12.16
C ASP A 79 -9.07 1.45 12.41
N SER A 80 -8.96 2.53 11.63
CA SER A 80 -9.88 3.67 11.71
C SER A 80 -11.32 3.23 11.46
N MET A 81 -11.54 2.31 10.52
CA MET A 81 -12.84 1.72 10.19
C MET A 81 -13.44 0.94 11.36
N ARG A 82 -12.63 0.11 12.03
CA ARG A 82 -13.08 -0.66 13.22
C ARG A 82 -13.49 0.28 14.35
N ARG A 83 -12.66 1.27 14.66
CA ARG A 83 -12.95 2.26 15.72
C ARG A 83 -14.23 3.05 15.43
N TYR A 84 -14.49 3.37 14.16
CA TYR A 84 -15.70 4.08 13.76
C TYR A 84 -16.96 3.22 13.96
N LEU A 85 -16.91 1.94 13.54
CA LEU A 85 -18.00 0.98 13.75
C LEU A 85 -18.29 0.74 15.24
N GLU A 86 -17.25 0.56 16.06
CA GLU A 86 -17.40 0.36 17.51
C GLU A 86 -18.03 1.58 18.19
N THR A 87 -17.61 2.79 17.80
CA THR A 87 -18.14 4.05 18.34
C THR A 87 -19.61 4.22 17.96
N GLU A 88 -19.96 3.96 16.71
CA GLU A 88 -21.34 4.09 16.23
C GLU A 88 -22.27 3.03 16.86
N GLN A 89 -21.82 1.78 16.98
CA GLN A 89 -22.59 0.74 17.68
C GLN A 89 -22.84 1.10 19.15
N ARG A 90 -21.82 1.64 19.85
CA ARG A 90 -21.99 2.15 21.21
C ARG A 90 -22.98 3.29 21.27
N ASN A 91 -22.89 4.26 20.37
CA ASN A 91 -23.79 5.41 20.35
C ASN A 91 -25.24 5.01 20.06
N ARG A 92 -25.48 4.10 19.11
CA ARG A 92 -26.81 3.54 18.83
C ARG A 92 -27.40 2.80 20.02
N ASN A 93 -26.58 2.07 20.77
CA ASN A 93 -27.04 1.36 21.98
C ASN A 93 -27.35 2.32 23.14
N LEU A 94 -26.71 3.49 23.19
CA LEU A 94 -26.94 4.51 24.21
C LEU A 94 -28.13 5.42 23.89
N PHE A 95 -28.44 5.61 22.60
CA PHE A 95 -29.57 6.41 22.13
C PHE A 95 -30.46 5.59 21.18
N PRO A 96 -31.22 4.60 21.69
CA PRO A 96 -32.26 3.97 20.90
C PRO A 96 -33.29 5.05 20.55
N GLN A 97 -33.36 5.43 19.27
CA GLN A 97 -34.40 6.35 18.81
C GLN A 97 -35.75 5.64 18.99
N GLY A 98 -36.56 6.18 19.92
CA GLY A 98 -37.96 5.79 20.11
C GLY A 98 -38.86 6.37 19.04
#